data_AF-A0A6N7IKX4-F1
#
_entry.id   AF-A0A6N7IKX4-F1
#
_cell.length_a   1.000
_cell.length_b   1.000
_cell.length_c   1.000
_cell.angle_alpha   90.00
_cell.angle_beta   90.00
_cell.angle_gamma   90.00
#
_symmetry.space_group_name_H-M   'P 1'
#
loop_
_entity.id
_entity.type
_entity.pdbx_description
1 polymer ?
#
loop_
_entity_poly.entity_id
_entity_poly.type
_entity_poly.pdbx_seq_one_letter_code
_entity_poly.pdbx_strand_id
1 'polypeptide(L)'
;MIEAPAGAEPSVGPVPALHAAQHAGGPTALRILLGAQLRRLREARGITREAAGEEIRGSHAKISRMELGRVSFRERDVADLLTLYGITDEQQTFLSLARQANAPGWWHKYNDILPSWFEIYIGLEEAASVIRTYEAQFIPGLLQTEDYARAVTQLGYPGWSAEEIERRVSLRMRRQQLLTRPHAPTLWAVVDEAALQRPLGGPRVIRAQLERLIEVVELPNVTLQIMPFRLGGHAAAGGPFTLLRFPEPDLPEVVYLEQLTSALYLDKARDIEHYKKVIDRLYVQAEPPTNTEKLLNKIIEGI
;
A
#
# COMPACT_ATOMS: atom_id res chain seq x y z
N MET A 1 -31.06 -45.81 20.68
CA MET A 1 -30.48 -45.71 19.31
C MET A 1 -31.24 -44.62 18.61
N ILE A 2 -30.64 -43.43 18.50
CA ILE A 2 -31.14 -42.33 17.69
C ILE A 2 -30.01 -42.06 16.71
N GLU A 3 -30.25 -42.34 15.43
CA GLU A 3 -29.30 -42.10 14.35
C GLU A 3 -29.03 -40.60 14.21
N ALA A 4 -27.75 -40.24 14.16
CA ALA A 4 -27.31 -38.89 13.78
C ALA A 4 -27.45 -38.72 12.26
N PRO A 5 -27.89 -37.56 11.76
CA PRO A 5 -27.99 -37.35 10.32
C PRO A 5 -26.58 -37.17 9.74
N ALA A 6 -26.36 -37.80 8.59
CA ALA A 6 -25.15 -37.65 7.79
C ALA A 6 -24.89 -36.17 7.48
N GLY A 7 -23.75 -35.66 7.94
CA GLY A 7 -23.29 -34.32 7.65
C GLY A 7 -23.01 -34.15 6.17
N ALA A 8 -23.72 -33.22 5.52
CA ALA A 8 -23.36 -32.74 4.21
C ALA A 8 -21.97 -32.09 4.30
N GLU A 9 -21.01 -32.59 3.51
CA GLU A 9 -19.73 -31.92 3.33
C GLU A 9 -19.99 -30.51 2.77
N PRO A 10 -19.46 -29.44 3.37
CA PRO A 10 -19.55 -28.12 2.78
C PRO A 10 -18.75 -28.13 1.47
N SER A 11 -19.47 -28.13 0.35
CA SER A 11 -18.93 -27.84 -0.98
C SER A 11 -18.32 -26.44 -0.94
N VAL A 12 -17.00 -26.38 -0.78
CA VAL A 12 -16.22 -25.17 -1.05
C VAL A 12 -16.24 -25.04 -2.57
N GLY A 13 -16.99 -24.08 -3.10
CA GLY A 13 -17.02 -23.77 -4.53
C GLY A 13 -15.59 -23.51 -5.07
N PRO A 14 -15.40 -23.54 -6.40
CA PRO A 14 -14.07 -23.49 -7.02
C PRO A 14 -13.25 -22.32 -6.47
N VAL A 15 -12.02 -22.61 -6.04
CA VAL A 15 -11.14 -21.64 -5.41
C VAL A 15 -10.69 -20.62 -6.48
N PRO A 16 -10.89 -19.30 -6.27
CA PRO A 16 -10.57 -18.26 -7.27
C PRO A 16 -9.08 -18.09 -7.62
N ALA A 17 -8.20 -18.96 -7.12
CA ALA A 17 -6.75 -18.80 -7.08
C ALA A 17 -6.11 -18.57 -8.47
N LEU A 18 -6.69 -19.13 -9.54
CA LEU A 18 -6.12 -19.02 -10.89
C LEU A 18 -6.36 -17.65 -11.57
N HIS A 19 -7.52 -17.03 -11.36
CA HIS A 19 -7.86 -15.78 -12.07
C HIS A 19 -7.22 -14.54 -11.41
N ALA A 20 -7.06 -14.55 -10.08
CA ALA A 20 -6.46 -13.44 -9.33
C ALA A 20 -4.94 -13.33 -9.56
N ALA A 21 -4.23 -14.45 -9.69
CA ALA A 21 -2.78 -14.47 -9.90
C ALA A 21 -2.35 -13.82 -11.23
N GLN A 22 -3.21 -13.85 -12.26
CA GLN A 22 -2.94 -13.24 -13.56
C GLN A 22 -2.99 -11.69 -13.54
N HIS A 23 -3.60 -11.10 -12.51
CA HIS A 23 -3.80 -9.64 -12.38
C HIS A 23 -3.01 -9.04 -11.22
N ALA A 24 -2.38 -9.86 -10.39
CA ALA A 24 -1.66 -9.45 -9.20
C ALA A 24 -0.36 -8.70 -9.59
N GLY A 25 -0.35 -7.38 -9.33
CA GLY A 25 0.72 -6.45 -9.70
C GLY A 25 2.06 -6.63 -8.98
N GLY A 26 2.54 -7.85 -8.74
CA GLY A 26 3.86 -8.15 -8.18
C GLY A 26 3.85 -9.16 -7.03
N PRO A 27 5.04 -9.54 -6.49
CA PRO A 27 5.16 -10.57 -5.44
C PRO A 27 4.35 -10.26 -4.18
N THR A 28 4.24 -8.98 -3.81
CA THR A 28 3.46 -8.57 -2.63
C THR A 28 1.96 -8.73 -2.85
N ALA A 29 1.44 -8.42 -4.04
CA ALA A 29 0.04 -8.68 -4.38
C ALA A 29 -0.28 -10.17 -4.26
N LEU A 30 0.58 -11.04 -4.83
CA LEU A 30 0.45 -12.50 -4.70
C LEU A 30 0.51 -12.97 -3.24
N ARG A 31 1.33 -12.31 -2.41
CA ARG A 31 1.45 -12.62 -0.99
C ARG A 31 0.19 -12.29 -0.21
N ILE A 32 -0.41 -11.13 -0.47
CA ILE A 32 -1.69 -10.72 0.15
C ILE A 32 -2.81 -11.66 -0.30
N LEU A 33 -2.86 -11.98 -1.59
CA LEU A 33 -3.83 -12.92 -2.16
C LEU A 33 -3.74 -14.30 -1.50
N LEU A 34 -2.55 -14.88 -1.45
CA LEU A 34 -2.33 -16.18 -0.83
C LEU A 34 -2.71 -16.17 0.65
N GLY A 35 -2.31 -15.13 1.37
CA GLY A 35 -2.68 -14.94 2.78
C GLY A 35 -4.19 -14.94 2.99
N ALA A 36 -4.93 -14.19 2.18
CA ALA A 36 -6.37 -14.11 2.27
C ALA A 36 -7.08 -15.42 1.88
N GLN A 37 -6.57 -16.16 0.89
CA GLN A 37 -7.09 -17.48 0.56
C GLN A 37 -6.87 -18.46 1.73
N LEU A 38 -5.68 -18.48 2.32
CA LEU A 38 -5.41 -19.32 3.50
C LEU A 38 -6.32 -18.95 4.68
N ARG A 39 -6.57 -17.65 4.90
CA ARG A 39 -7.52 -17.18 5.92
C ARG A 39 -8.94 -17.68 5.65
N ARG A 40 -9.42 -17.55 4.42
CA ARG A 40 -10.76 -17.99 4.00
C ARG A 40 -10.95 -19.49 4.23
N LEU A 41 -9.97 -20.29 3.80
CA LEU A 41 -9.99 -21.74 4.00
C LEU A 41 -10.02 -22.09 5.49
N ARG A 42 -9.20 -21.41 6.32
CA ARG A 42 -9.20 -21.61 7.76
C ARG A 42 -10.57 -21.30 8.38
N GLU A 43 -11.13 -20.15 8.06
CA GLU A 43 -12.42 -19.69 8.61
C GLU A 43 -13.58 -20.57 8.15
N ALA A 44 -13.58 -21.04 6.90
CA ALA A 44 -14.58 -21.97 6.37
C ALA A 44 -14.61 -23.33 7.10
N ARG A 45 -13.50 -23.72 7.73
CA ARG A 45 -13.38 -24.94 8.55
C ARG A 45 -13.59 -24.67 10.05
N GLY A 46 -13.86 -23.43 10.45
CA GLY A 46 -14.01 -23.05 11.86
C GLY A 46 -12.71 -23.19 12.68
N ILE A 47 -11.56 -23.21 12.01
CA ILE A 47 -10.26 -23.45 12.65
C ILE A 47 -9.73 -22.13 13.23
N THR A 48 -9.29 -22.16 14.49
CA THR A 48 -8.68 -20.98 15.13
C THR A 48 -7.26 -20.75 14.60
N ARG A 49 -6.78 -19.52 14.71
CA ARG A 49 -5.39 -19.20 14.33
C ARG A 49 -4.37 -19.88 15.26
N GLU A 50 -4.75 -20.15 16.50
CA GLU A 50 -3.98 -20.94 17.46
C GLU A 50 -3.78 -22.36 16.94
N ALA A 51 -4.87 -23.06 16.58
CA ALA A 51 -4.82 -24.42 16.06
C ALA A 51 -4.03 -24.52 14.74
N ALA A 52 -4.25 -23.56 13.82
CA ALA A 52 -3.45 -23.47 12.60
C ALA A 52 -1.97 -23.21 12.88
N GLY A 53 -1.66 -22.44 13.93
CA GLY A 53 -0.30 -22.17 14.38
C GLY A 53 0.37 -23.44 14.90
N GLU A 54 -0.32 -24.21 15.73
CA GLU A 54 0.17 -25.48 16.28
C GLU A 54 0.56 -26.47 15.18
N GLU A 55 -0.29 -26.63 14.15
CA GLU A 55 -0.04 -27.51 13.00
C GLU A 55 1.32 -27.22 12.34
N ILE A 56 1.62 -25.95 12.07
CA ILE A 56 2.87 -25.54 11.43
C ILE A 56 4.01 -25.26 12.41
N ARG A 57 3.85 -25.66 13.68
CA ARG A 57 4.82 -25.40 14.78
C ARG A 57 5.18 -23.91 14.88
N GLY A 58 4.17 -23.06 14.70
CA GLY A 58 4.24 -21.60 14.71
C GLY A 58 3.37 -20.99 15.80
N SER A 59 3.37 -19.65 15.87
CA SER A 59 2.49 -18.90 16.78
C SER A 59 1.24 -18.39 16.06
N HIS A 60 0.18 -18.10 16.80
CA HIS A 60 -0.98 -17.34 16.32
C HIS A 60 -0.54 -16.06 15.58
N ALA A 61 0.47 -15.34 16.09
CA ALA A 61 0.99 -14.13 15.48
C ALA A 61 1.70 -14.38 14.12
N LYS A 62 2.27 -15.57 13.90
CA LYS A 62 2.79 -15.99 12.60
C LYS A 62 1.64 -16.23 11.61
N ILE A 63 0.59 -16.96 12.01
CA ILE A 63 -0.60 -17.18 11.17
C ILE A 63 -1.23 -15.84 10.78
N SER A 64 -1.44 -14.93 11.75
CA SER A 64 -1.98 -13.61 11.46
C SER A 64 -1.15 -12.85 10.42
N ARG A 65 0.19 -12.84 10.53
CA ARG A 65 1.06 -12.18 9.54
C ARG A 65 1.03 -12.87 8.17
N MET A 66 0.94 -14.19 8.13
CA MET A 66 0.81 -14.95 6.88
C MET A 66 -0.52 -14.60 6.18
N GLU A 67 -1.62 -14.59 6.92
CA GLU A 67 -2.96 -14.24 6.40
C GLU A 67 -3.06 -12.81 5.87
N LEU A 68 -2.27 -11.90 6.43
CA LEU A 68 -2.17 -10.51 6.00
C LEU A 68 -1.14 -10.29 4.90
N GLY A 69 -0.46 -11.34 4.43
CA GLY A 69 0.59 -11.25 3.43
C GLY A 69 1.81 -10.45 3.88
N ARG A 70 2.10 -10.38 5.18
CA ARG A 70 3.19 -9.57 5.76
C ARG A 70 4.50 -10.33 5.95
N VAL A 71 4.50 -11.64 5.73
CA VAL A 71 5.68 -12.51 5.82
C VAL A 71 5.72 -13.47 4.64
N SER A 72 6.91 -13.99 4.34
CA SER A 72 7.08 -15.04 3.33
C SER A 72 6.42 -16.36 3.75
N PHE A 73 6.08 -17.16 2.75
CA PHE A 73 5.43 -18.45 2.92
C PHE A 73 6.44 -19.59 2.79
N ARG A 74 6.74 -20.32 3.87
CA ARG A 74 7.49 -21.57 3.68
C ARG A 74 6.56 -22.58 3.03
N GLU A 75 7.02 -23.23 1.97
CA GLU A 75 6.20 -24.22 1.24
C GLU A 75 5.67 -25.32 2.16
N ARG A 76 6.50 -25.77 3.11
CA ARG A 76 6.08 -26.70 4.15
C ARG A 76 4.90 -26.16 4.97
N ASP A 77 5.00 -24.94 5.48
CA ASP A 77 3.93 -24.34 6.29
C ASP A 77 2.62 -24.24 5.47
N VAL A 78 2.72 -23.88 4.18
CA VAL A 78 1.56 -23.82 3.29
C VAL A 78 0.96 -25.22 3.07
N ALA A 79 1.79 -26.24 2.82
CA ALA A 79 1.34 -27.61 2.62
C ALA A 79 0.64 -28.18 3.87
N ASP A 80 1.23 -27.96 5.05
CA ASP A 80 0.71 -28.42 6.34
C ASP A 80 -0.66 -27.74 6.62
N LEU A 81 -0.79 -26.43 6.37
CA LEU A 81 -2.07 -25.71 6.50
C LEU A 81 -3.13 -26.19 5.51
N LEU A 82 -2.78 -26.41 4.25
CA LEU A 82 -3.74 -26.91 3.24
C LEU A 82 -4.26 -28.29 3.61
N THR A 83 -3.38 -29.16 4.13
CA THR A 83 -3.76 -30.48 4.64
C THR A 83 -4.74 -30.34 5.80
N LEU A 84 -4.44 -29.48 6.79
CA LEU A 84 -5.34 -29.17 7.91
C LEU A 84 -6.70 -28.62 7.44
N TYR A 85 -6.72 -27.84 6.36
CA TYR A 85 -7.94 -27.26 5.80
C TYR A 85 -8.72 -28.23 4.89
N GLY A 86 -8.18 -29.42 4.65
CA GLY A 86 -8.78 -30.45 3.79
C GLY A 86 -8.69 -30.12 2.30
N ILE A 87 -7.63 -29.43 1.86
CA ILE A 87 -7.39 -29.09 0.46
C ILE A 87 -6.26 -29.97 -0.08
N THR A 88 -6.62 -30.99 -0.85
CA THR A 88 -5.67 -31.95 -1.45
C THR A 88 -5.49 -31.73 -2.95
N ASP A 89 -6.55 -31.45 -3.69
CA ASP A 89 -6.52 -31.44 -5.16
C ASP A 89 -5.81 -30.20 -5.75
N GLU A 90 -5.81 -29.09 -5.02
CA GLU A 90 -5.24 -27.81 -5.46
C GLU A 90 -3.89 -27.47 -4.81
N GLN A 91 -3.32 -28.40 -4.03
CA GLN A 91 -2.16 -28.12 -3.20
C GLN A 91 -0.96 -27.57 -4.02
N GLN A 92 -0.72 -28.13 -5.20
CA GLN A 92 0.37 -27.68 -6.08
C GLN A 92 0.17 -26.24 -6.60
N THR A 93 -1.08 -25.81 -6.82
CA THR A 93 -1.40 -24.45 -7.24
C THR A 93 -1.03 -23.45 -6.15
N PHE A 94 -1.40 -23.73 -4.90
CA PHE A 94 -1.04 -22.88 -3.76
C PHE A 94 0.47 -22.83 -3.51
N LEU A 95 1.17 -23.95 -3.65
CA LEU A 95 2.63 -23.99 -3.50
C LEU A 95 3.34 -23.20 -4.60
N SER A 96 2.86 -23.30 -5.84
CA SER A 96 3.34 -22.45 -6.95
C SER A 96 3.13 -20.96 -6.64
N LEU A 97 1.95 -20.60 -6.15
CA LEU A 97 1.64 -19.22 -5.74
C LEU A 97 2.56 -18.75 -4.60
N ALA A 98 2.85 -19.61 -3.61
CA ALA A 98 3.77 -19.31 -2.52
C ALA A 98 5.19 -19.03 -3.02
N ARG A 99 5.69 -19.79 -4.00
CA ARG A 99 7.00 -19.52 -4.63
C ARG A 99 7.03 -18.17 -5.32
N GLN A 100 5.98 -17.85 -6.08
CA GLN A 100 5.87 -16.56 -6.78
C GLN A 100 5.74 -15.38 -5.79
N ALA A 101 4.97 -15.54 -4.71
CA ALA A 101 4.81 -14.54 -3.64
C ALA A 101 6.09 -14.29 -2.81
N ASN A 102 6.99 -15.27 -2.79
CA ASN A 102 8.31 -15.16 -2.17
C ASN A 102 9.38 -14.61 -3.11
N ALA A 103 9.07 -14.45 -4.40
CA ALA A 103 10.03 -13.88 -5.35
C ALA A 103 10.43 -12.47 -4.88
N PRO A 104 11.73 -12.10 -4.97
CA PRO A 104 12.17 -10.76 -4.64
C PRO A 104 11.45 -9.73 -5.51
N GLY A 105 10.92 -8.67 -4.88
CA GLY A 105 10.44 -7.50 -5.60
C GLY A 105 11.58 -6.80 -6.33
N TRP A 106 11.27 -5.98 -7.33
CA TRP A 106 12.28 -5.24 -8.10
C TRP A 106 13.12 -4.29 -7.23
N TRP A 107 12.60 -3.90 -6.06
CA TRP A 107 13.27 -3.05 -5.08
C TRP A 107 14.33 -3.81 -4.25
N HIS A 108 14.41 -5.14 -4.35
CA HIS A 108 15.35 -5.95 -3.57
C HIS A 108 16.82 -5.52 -3.73
N LYS A 109 17.18 -4.95 -4.90
CA LYS A 109 18.51 -4.39 -5.15
C LYS A 109 18.83 -3.11 -4.36
N TYR A 110 17.87 -2.60 -3.60
CA TYR A 110 17.99 -1.41 -2.74
C TYR A 110 17.83 -1.76 -1.25
N ASN A 111 17.82 -3.04 -0.86
CA ASN A 111 17.59 -3.45 0.54
C ASN A 111 18.67 -2.96 1.52
N ASP A 112 19.85 -2.59 1.03
CA ASP A 112 20.92 -1.97 1.81
C ASP A 112 20.62 -0.50 2.18
N ILE A 113 19.81 0.19 1.36
CA ILE A 113 19.42 1.59 1.58
C ILE A 113 17.93 1.74 1.97
N LEU A 114 17.17 0.66 1.95
CA LEU A 114 15.77 0.67 2.31
C LEU A 114 15.57 0.19 3.75
N PRO A 115 14.89 0.97 4.59
CA PRO A 115 14.39 0.43 5.84
C PRO A 115 13.42 -0.71 5.55
N SER A 116 13.54 -1.82 6.28
CA SER A 116 12.68 -3.00 6.09
C SER A 116 11.19 -2.69 6.25
N TRP A 117 10.84 -1.71 7.08
CA TRP A 117 9.46 -1.23 7.23
C TRP A 117 8.93 -0.54 5.98
N PHE A 118 9.79 -0.02 5.09
CA PHE A 118 9.38 0.66 3.86
C PHE A 118 9.24 -0.29 2.66
N GLU A 119 10.00 -1.39 2.64
CA GLU A 119 9.89 -2.41 1.59
C GLU A 119 8.45 -2.97 1.49
N ILE A 120 7.80 -3.16 2.64
CA ILE A 120 6.40 -3.60 2.71
C ILE A 120 5.49 -2.59 2.01
N TYR A 121 5.68 -1.29 2.27
CA TYR A 121 4.89 -0.22 1.67
C TYR A 121 5.03 -0.20 0.15
N ILE A 122 6.25 -0.31 -0.40
CA ILE A 122 6.47 -0.34 -1.87
C ILE A 122 5.67 -1.49 -2.50
N GLY A 123 5.68 -2.65 -1.88
CA GLY A 123 4.91 -3.80 -2.37
C GLY A 123 3.40 -3.59 -2.29
N LEU A 124 2.89 -2.96 -1.22
CA LEU A 124 1.46 -2.66 -1.09
C LEU A 124 1.02 -1.55 -2.05
N GLU A 125 1.86 -0.54 -2.25
CA GLU A 125 1.67 0.54 -3.22
C GLU A 125 1.58 -0.03 -4.65
N GLU A 126 2.46 -0.98 -5.00
CA GLU A 126 2.44 -1.67 -6.29
C GLU A 126 1.22 -2.58 -6.47
N ALA A 127 0.70 -3.16 -5.39
CA ALA A 127 -0.47 -4.04 -5.41
C ALA A 127 -1.82 -3.29 -5.39
N ALA A 128 -1.82 -2.02 -5.03
CA ALA A 128 -3.05 -1.24 -4.87
C ALA A 128 -3.74 -0.97 -6.22
N SER A 129 -5.06 -0.97 -6.19
CA SER A 129 -5.94 -0.47 -7.27
C SER A 129 -6.38 0.97 -7.03
N VAL A 130 -6.44 1.39 -5.76
CA VAL A 130 -6.73 2.77 -5.36
C VAL A 130 -5.79 3.16 -4.22
N ILE A 131 -5.17 4.33 -4.35
CA ILE A 131 -4.28 4.94 -3.37
C ILE A 131 -4.90 6.28 -2.98
N ARG A 132 -5.29 6.43 -1.72
CA ARG A 132 -5.82 7.69 -1.17
C ARG A 132 -4.85 8.21 -0.12
N THR A 133 -4.33 9.41 -0.28
CA THR A 133 -3.29 9.93 0.62
C THR A 133 -3.57 11.35 1.06
N TYR A 134 -3.22 11.64 2.32
CA TYR A 134 -3.12 13.00 2.83
C TYR A 134 -1.67 13.28 3.21
N GLU A 135 -1.12 14.37 2.68
CA GLU A 135 0.23 14.81 2.96
C GLU A 135 0.25 16.24 3.51
N ALA A 136 0.83 16.40 4.71
CA ALA A 136 0.90 17.69 5.39
C ALA A 136 2.23 18.43 5.16
N GLN A 137 3.32 17.69 4.96
CA GLN A 137 4.68 18.25 5.02
C GLN A 137 5.39 18.26 3.67
N PHE A 138 5.18 17.23 2.84
CA PHE A 138 5.87 17.05 1.58
C PHE A 138 4.87 16.68 0.50
N ILE A 139 5.18 17.03 -0.76
CA ILE A 139 4.41 16.53 -1.89
C ILE A 139 4.48 15.00 -1.94
N PRO A 140 3.37 14.28 -2.23
CA PRO A 140 3.36 12.82 -2.26
C PRO A 140 4.49 12.24 -3.10
N GLY A 141 5.19 11.21 -2.62
CA GLY A 141 6.37 10.66 -3.28
C GLY A 141 6.15 10.21 -4.73
N LEU A 142 4.91 9.84 -5.08
CA LEU A 142 4.50 9.46 -6.44
C LEU A 142 4.40 10.66 -7.41
N LEU A 143 4.41 11.89 -6.90
CA LEU A 143 4.21 13.14 -7.64
C LEU A 143 5.46 14.04 -7.64
N GLN A 144 6.57 13.57 -7.05
CA GLN A 144 7.78 14.39 -6.87
C GLN A 144 8.63 14.47 -8.14
N THR A 145 9.28 15.60 -8.42
CA THR A 145 10.39 15.68 -9.36
C THR A 145 11.65 15.07 -8.74
N GLU A 146 12.63 14.77 -9.59
CA GLU A 146 13.92 14.23 -9.14
C GLU A 146 14.64 15.18 -8.16
N ASP A 147 14.68 16.47 -8.46
CA ASP A 147 15.33 17.48 -7.62
C ASP A 147 14.62 17.68 -6.28
N TYR A 148 13.29 17.68 -6.29
CA TYR A 148 12.52 17.76 -5.04
C TYR A 148 12.71 16.50 -4.19
N ALA A 149 12.68 15.32 -4.82
CA ALA A 149 12.95 14.04 -4.16
C ALA A 149 14.34 14.00 -3.52
N ARG A 150 15.36 14.54 -4.21
CA ARG A 150 16.72 14.69 -3.69
C ARG A 150 16.76 15.58 -2.45
N ALA A 151 16.11 16.74 -2.51
CA ALA A 151 16.03 17.66 -1.38
C ALA A 151 15.32 17.04 -0.15
N VAL A 152 14.21 16.30 -0.36
CA VAL A 152 13.54 15.54 0.71
C VAL A 152 14.47 14.48 1.31
N THR A 153 15.17 13.73 0.45
CA THR A 153 16.03 12.61 0.89
C THR A 153 17.21 13.11 1.72
N GLN A 154 17.82 14.24 1.35
CA GLN A 154 18.91 14.86 2.10
C GLN A 154 18.49 15.29 3.52
N LEU A 155 17.24 15.72 3.71
CA LEU A 155 16.72 16.08 5.04
C LEU A 155 16.59 14.86 5.97
N GLY A 156 16.08 13.74 5.45
CA GLY A 156 15.90 12.52 6.25
C GLY A 156 17.23 11.82 6.57
N TYR A 157 18.27 12.10 5.80
CA TYR A 157 19.53 11.34 5.82
C TYR A 157 20.76 12.26 5.64
N PRO A 158 20.99 13.21 6.57
CA PRO A 158 22.04 14.23 6.43
C PRO A 158 23.48 13.68 6.43
N GLY A 159 23.67 12.42 6.84
CA GLY A 159 24.98 11.76 6.84
C GLY A 159 25.25 10.82 5.67
N TRP A 160 24.31 10.71 4.71
CA TRP A 160 24.46 9.81 3.58
C TRP A 160 25.34 10.41 2.48
N SER A 161 26.10 9.55 1.82
CA SER A 161 26.89 9.91 0.64
C SER A 161 25.99 10.31 -0.54
N ALA A 162 26.54 11.07 -1.49
CA ALA A 162 25.82 11.46 -2.70
C ALA A 162 25.30 10.22 -3.47
N GLU A 163 26.09 9.15 -3.54
CA GLU A 163 25.69 7.90 -4.22
C GLU A 163 24.48 7.25 -3.54
N GLU A 164 24.45 7.17 -2.20
CA GLU A 164 23.31 6.61 -1.46
C GLU A 164 22.04 7.44 -1.65
N ILE A 165 22.17 8.78 -1.69
CA ILE A 165 21.07 9.70 -2.00
C ILE A 165 20.55 9.43 -3.42
N GLU A 166 21.42 9.39 -4.43
CA GLU A 166 21.02 9.15 -5.83
C GLU A 166 20.35 7.79 -6.02
N ARG A 167 20.82 6.75 -5.33
CA ARG A 167 20.17 5.43 -5.39
C ARG A 167 18.75 5.46 -4.82
N ARG A 168 18.49 6.23 -3.76
CA ARG A 168 17.14 6.43 -3.21
C ARG A 168 16.26 7.31 -4.08
N VAL A 169 16.81 8.35 -4.69
CA VAL A 169 16.09 9.18 -5.67
C VAL A 169 15.69 8.32 -6.86
N SER A 170 16.61 7.51 -7.39
CA SER A 170 16.36 6.56 -8.48
C SER A 170 15.26 5.56 -8.14
N LEU A 171 15.28 5.00 -6.91
CA LEU A 171 14.21 4.13 -6.42
C LEU A 171 12.85 4.87 -6.44
N ARG A 172 12.80 6.10 -5.93
CA ARG A 172 11.58 6.91 -5.90
C ARG A 172 11.06 7.21 -7.30
N MET A 173 11.93 7.62 -8.23
CA MET A 173 11.55 7.88 -9.63
C MET A 173 11.04 6.61 -10.32
N ARG A 174 11.65 5.46 -10.05
CA ARG A 174 11.16 4.17 -10.56
C ARG A 174 9.77 3.82 -10.03
N ARG A 175 9.46 4.13 -8.76
CA ARG A 175 8.13 3.92 -8.18
C ARG A 175 7.04 4.72 -8.90
N GLN A 176 7.35 5.91 -9.40
CA GLN A 176 6.37 6.76 -10.09
C GLN A 176 5.85 6.17 -11.41
N GLN A 177 6.60 5.24 -12.02
CA GLN A 177 6.15 4.51 -13.21
C GLN A 177 4.85 3.72 -12.95
N LEU A 178 4.50 3.50 -11.68
CA LEU A 178 3.22 2.97 -11.25
C LEU A 178 2.02 3.75 -11.81
N LEU A 179 2.12 5.08 -11.96
CA LEU A 179 0.99 5.91 -12.38
C LEU A 179 0.69 5.82 -13.89
N THR A 180 1.63 5.34 -14.70
CA THR A 180 1.51 5.32 -16.17
C THR A 180 1.51 3.91 -16.77
N ARG A 181 1.62 2.86 -15.95
CA ARG A 181 1.56 1.46 -16.41
C ARG A 181 0.14 1.02 -16.79
N PRO A 182 -0.03 -0.06 -17.56
CA PRO A 182 -1.32 -0.72 -17.71
C PRO A 182 -1.92 -1.08 -16.34
N HIS A 183 -3.23 -0.85 -16.16
CA HIS A 183 -3.91 -1.03 -14.87
C HIS A 183 -3.26 -0.23 -13.72
N ALA A 184 -2.81 1.01 -14.02
CA ALA A 184 -2.34 1.94 -13.01
C ALA A 184 -3.42 2.18 -11.92
N PRO A 185 -3.03 2.34 -10.65
CA PRO A 185 -3.98 2.66 -9.60
C PRO A 185 -4.58 4.05 -9.81
N THR A 186 -5.79 4.23 -9.30
CA THR A 186 -6.33 5.57 -9.07
C THR A 186 -5.64 6.19 -7.87
N LEU A 187 -4.90 7.28 -8.07
CA LEU A 187 -4.29 8.07 -7.01
C LEU A 187 -5.18 9.29 -6.70
N TRP A 188 -5.61 9.42 -5.45
CA TRP A 188 -6.28 10.62 -4.96
C TRP A 188 -5.53 11.19 -3.76
N ALA A 189 -4.79 12.27 -4.01
CA ALA A 189 -3.99 12.97 -3.03
C ALA A 189 -4.68 14.26 -2.56
N VAL A 190 -4.68 14.47 -1.25
CA VAL A 190 -4.92 15.79 -0.64
C VAL A 190 -3.59 16.27 -0.07
N VAL A 191 -3.18 17.47 -0.45
CA VAL A 191 -1.92 18.06 0.00
C VAL A 191 -2.21 19.35 0.73
N ASP A 192 -1.62 19.52 1.90
CA ASP A 192 -1.68 20.78 2.63
C ASP A 192 -0.93 21.90 1.89
N GLU A 193 -1.50 23.10 1.87
CA GLU A 193 -0.88 24.28 1.27
C GLU A 193 0.55 24.53 1.81
N ALA A 194 0.83 24.14 3.07
CA ALA A 194 2.18 24.21 3.64
C ALA A 194 3.22 23.39 2.87
N ALA A 195 2.86 22.24 2.34
CA ALA A 195 3.77 21.40 1.57
C ALA A 195 4.11 22.02 0.20
N LEU A 196 3.21 22.86 -0.33
CA LEU A 196 3.39 23.55 -1.62
C LEU A 196 4.16 24.87 -1.48
N GLN A 197 4.03 25.55 -0.33
CA GLN A 197 4.68 26.84 -0.08
C GLN A 197 6.08 26.72 0.53
N ARG A 198 6.44 25.56 1.09
CA ARG A 198 7.78 25.37 1.67
C ARG A 198 8.83 25.33 0.54
N PRO A 199 9.86 26.21 0.55
CA PRO A 199 10.82 26.33 -0.54
C PRO A 199 11.89 25.22 -0.49
N LEU A 200 11.45 23.96 -0.49
CA LEU A 200 12.34 22.81 -0.37
C LEU A 200 13.20 22.67 -1.64
N GLY A 201 14.52 22.56 -1.46
CA GLY A 201 15.48 22.61 -2.57
C GLY A 201 15.68 24.01 -3.18
N GLY A 202 15.03 25.03 -2.63
CA GLY A 202 15.09 26.42 -3.12
C GLY A 202 14.05 26.77 -4.19
N PRO A 203 13.94 28.05 -4.57
CA PRO A 203 12.86 28.57 -5.44
C PRO A 203 12.73 27.85 -6.78
N ARG A 204 13.85 27.51 -7.42
CA ARG A 204 13.85 26.81 -8.71
C ARG A 204 13.28 25.39 -8.61
N VAL A 205 13.63 24.66 -7.55
CA VAL A 205 13.21 23.27 -7.35
C VAL A 205 11.72 23.21 -7.03
N ILE A 206 11.24 24.07 -6.11
CA ILE A 206 9.82 24.10 -5.78
C ILE A 206 8.97 24.57 -6.97
N ARG A 207 9.42 25.57 -7.75
CA ARG A 207 8.73 26.00 -8.97
C ARG A 207 8.56 24.84 -9.96
N ALA A 208 9.66 24.17 -10.31
CA ALA A 208 9.63 23.01 -11.23
C ALA A 208 8.75 21.86 -10.69
N GLN A 209 8.74 21.67 -9.37
CA GLN A 209 7.88 20.70 -8.73
C GLN A 209 6.39 21.06 -8.85
N LEU A 210 6.01 22.32 -8.70
CA LEU A 210 4.61 22.76 -8.85
C LEU A 210 4.17 22.68 -10.32
N GLU A 211 5.05 23.02 -11.27
CA GLU A 211 4.81 22.82 -12.71
C GLU A 211 4.57 21.35 -13.02
N ARG A 212 5.38 20.44 -12.44
CA ARG A 212 5.16 19.00 -12.55
C ARG A 212 3.79 18.56 -12.02
N LEU A 213 3.30 19.15 -10.92
CA LEU A 213 1.98 18.81 -10.40
C LEU A 213 0.87 19.17 -11.39
N ILE A 214 1.00 20.29 -12.12
CA ILE A 214 0.05 20.69 -13.17
C ILE A 214 0.01 19.63 -14.27
N GLU A 215 1.16 19.13 -14.73
CA GLU A 215 1.20 18.06 -15.73
C GLU A 215 0.58 16.75 -15.22
N VAL A 216 0.85 16.35 -13.97
CA VAL A 216 0.40 15.04 -13.46
C VAL A 216 -1.10 14.99 -13.23
N VAL A 217 -1.75 16.12 -12.90
CA VAL A 217 -3.21 16.15 -12.73
C VAL A 217 -3.98 16.03 -14.05
N GLU A 218 -3.30 16.10 -15.20
CA GLU A 218 -3.88 15.77 -16.50
C GLU A 218 -4.05 14.26 -16.71
N LEU A 219 -3.37 13.41 -15.90
CA LEU A 219 -3.55 11.96 -15.97
C LEU A 219 -4.95 11.55 -15.51
N PRO A 220 -5.65 10.67 -16.24
CA PRO A 220 -7.04 10.31 -15.93
C PRO A 220 -7.22 9.56 -14.61
N ASN A 221 -6.14 8.98 -14.08
CA ASN A 221 -6.12 8.23 -12.82
C ASN A 221 -5.54 9.03 -11.65
N VAL A 222 -5.24 10.31 -11.81
CA VAL A 222 -4.72 11.16 -10.73
C VAL A 222 -5.71 12.27 -10.38
N THR A 223 -5.99 12.41 -9.09
CA THR A 223 -6.71 13.56 -8.53
C THR A 223 -5.86 14.17 -7.43
N LEU A 224 -5.54 15.45 -7.57
CA LEU A 224 -4.87 16.24 -6.54
C LEU A 224 -5.82 17.33 -6.07
N GLN A 225 -6.02 17.41 -4.76
CA GLN A 225 -6.72 18.52 -4.11
C GLN A 225 -5.79 19.21 -3.12
N ILE A 226 -6.01 20.52 -2.95
CA ILE A 226 -5.21 21.34 -2.05
C ILE A 226 -6.06 21.69 -0.83
N MET A 227 -5.50 21.48 0.36
CA MET A 227 -6.10 21.93 1.61
C MET A 227 -5.58 23.33 1.94
N PRO A 228 -6.39 24.39 1.78
CA PRO A 228 -5.92 25.76 1.91
C PRO A 228 -5.84 26.23 3.37
N PHE A 229 -4.90 27.13 3.68
CA PHE A 229 -4.72 27.72 5.00
C PHE A 229 -5.96 28.44 5.53
N ARG A 230 -6.79 28.98 4.64
CA ARG A 230 -8.01 29.73 5.00
C ARG A 230 -9.01 28.91 5.83
N LEU A 231 -8.91 27.59 5.85
CA LEU A 231 -9.78 26.71 6.63
C LEU A 231 -9.31 26.55 8.09
N GLY A 232 -8.06 26.90 8.39
CA GLY A 232 -7.46 26.80 9.74
C GLY A 232 -7.19 25.37 10.19
N GLY A 233 -8.23 24.53 10.30
CA GLY A 233 -8.12 23.12 10.68
C GLY A 233 -8.97 22.21 9.80
N HIS A 234 -8.61 20.93 9.74
CA HIS A 234 -9.26 19.93 8.89
C HIS A 234 -9.33 18.56 9.59
N ALA A 235 -10.02 17.60 8.97
CA ALA A 235 -10.31 16.29 9.59
C ALA A 235 -9.06 15.47 9.95
N ALA A 236 -7.96 15.59 9.20
CA ALA A 236 -6.70 14.87 9.44
C ALA A 236 -5.81 15.48 10.54
N ALA A 237 -6.36 15.67 11.74
CA ALA A 237 -5.62 16.18 12.90
C ALA A 237 -4.47 15.24 13.36
N GLY A 238 -4.52 13.96 12.99
CA GLY A 238 -3.53 12.94 13.35
C GLY A 238 -2.28 12.91 12.46
N GLY A 239 -2.17 13.78 11.46
CA GLY A 239 -1.04 13.81 10.53
C GLY A 239 -1.27 13.05 9.21
N PRO A 240 -0.20 12.89 8.39
CA PRO A 240 -0.30 12.26 7.08
C PRO A 240 -0.57 10.76 7.17
N PHE A 241 -1.25 10.23 6.16
CA PHE A 241 -1.55 8.80 6.04
C PHE A 241 -1.88 8.42 4.60
N THR A 242 -1.72 7.14 4.29
CA THR A 242 -2.11 6.56 3.00
C THR A 242 -3.04 5.37 3.22
N LEU A 243 -4.19 5.38 2.57
CA LEU A 243 -5.14 4.27 2.50
C LEU A 243 -4.97 3.54 1.16
N LEU A 244 -4.66 2.25 1.24
CA LEU A 244 -4.41 1.36 0.11
C LEU A 244 -5.57 0.37 -0.01
N ARG A 245 -6.21 0.36 -1.18
CA ARG A 245 -7.25 -0.62 -1.52
C ARG A 245 -6.79 -1.50 -2.66
N PHE A 246 -7.01 -2.80 -2.52
CA PHE A 246 -6.60 -3.83 -3.47
C PHE A 246 -7.76 -4.20 -4.42
N PRO A 247 -7.47 -4.74 -5.61
CA PRO A 247 -8.50 -5.07 -6.59
C PRO A 247 -9.46 -6.18 -6.10
N GLU A 248 -8.98 -7.09 -5.26
CA GLU A 248 -9.81 -8.18 -4.75
C GLU A 248 -10.69 -7.75 -3.57
N PRO A 249 -12.03 -7.93 -3.66
CA PRO A 249 -12.98 -7.44 -2.66
C PRO A 249 -12.76 -7.98 -1.24
N ASP A 250 -12.21 -9.18 -1.13
CA ASP A 250 -12.02 -9.86 0.15
C ASP A 250 -10.70 -9.48 0.84
N LEU A 251 -9.84 -8.70 0.18
CA LEU A 251 -8.62 -8.21 0.79
C LEU A 251 -8.92 -7.00 1.69
N PRO A 252 -8.45 -7.02 2.95
CA PRO A 252 -8.60 -5.85 3.80
C PRO A 252 -7.82 -4.67 3.21
N GLU A 253 -8.45 -3.50 3.16
CA GLU A 253 -7.73 -2.24 2.93
C GLU A 253 -6.66 -2.04 4.02
N VAL A 254 -5.60 -1.31 3.71
CA VAL A 254 -4.50 -1.05 4.65
C VAL A 254 -4.30 0.45 4.78
N VAL A 255 -4.26 0.94 6.02
CA VAL A 255 -3.76 2.29 6.33
C VAL A 255 -2.28 2.20 6.67
N TYR A 256 -1.49 2.99 5.96
CA TYR A 256 -0.08 3.20 6.19
C TYR A 256 0.15 4.53 6.91
N LEU A 257 0.89 4.47 8.01
CA LEU A 257 1.34 5.63 8.78
C LEU A 257 2.87 5.60 8.87
N GLU A 258 3.53 6.54 8.21
CA GLU A 258 4.98 6.69 8.27
C GLU A 258 5.41 7.38 9.57
N GLN A 259 6.47 6.89 10.20
CA GLN A 259 7.12 7.50 11.34
C GLN A 259 8.62 7.62 11.06
N LEU A 260 9.33 8.42 11.85
CA LEU A 260 10.75 8.70 11.65
C LEU A 260 11.63 7.45 11.52
N THR A 261 11.32 6.39 12.26
CA THR A 261 12.13 5.17 12.33
C THR A 261 11.33 3.89 12.08
N SER A 262 10.03 4.00 11.83
CA SER A 262 9.13 2.85 11.70
C SER A 262 7.90 3.20 10.86
N ALA A 263 7.01 2.24 10.66
CA ALA A 263 5.69 2.50 10.11
C ALA A 263 4.64 1.60 10.75
N LEU A 264 3.40 2.08 10.78
CA LEU A 264 2.24 1.28 11.18
C LEU A 264 1.42 0.90 9.95
N TYR A 265 0.96 -0.36 9.95
CA TYR A 265 0.08 -0.94 8.95
C TYR A 265 -1.21 -1.39 9.64
N LEU A 266 -2.24 -0.54 9.59
CA LEU A 266 -3.54 -0.83 10.20
C LEU A 266 -4.44 -1.53 9.19
N ASP A 267 -5.09 -2.59 9.62
CA ASP A 267 -5.95 -3.47 8.80
C ASP A 267 -7.23 -3.88 9.54
N LYS A 268 -7.43 -3.40 10.76
CA LYS A 268 -8.64 -3.66 11.54
C LYS A 268 -9.77 -2.82 10.97
N ALA A 269 -10.92 -3.45 10.73
CA ALA A 269 -12.10 -2.80 10.15
C ALA A 269 -12.48 -1.47 10.84
N ARG A 270 -12.39 -1.41 12.18
CA ARG A 270 -12.65 -0.18 12.95
C ARG A 270 -11.68 0.96 12.59
N ASP A 271 -10.40 0.66 12.47
CA ASP A 271 -9.37 1.65 12.16
C ASP A 271 -9.53 2.12 10.71
N ILE A 272 -9.69 1.18 9.77
CA ILE A 272 -9.96 1.47 8.35
C ILE A 272 -11.18 2.39 8.19
N GLU A 273 -12.30 2.04 8.83
CA GLU A 273 -13.54 2.83 8.75
C GLU A 273 -13.36 4.25 9.30
N HIS A 274 -12.55 4.40 10.36
CA HIS A 274 -12.23 5.71 10.90
C HIS A 274 -11.43 6.56 9.91
N TYR A 275 -10.36 5.99 9.33
CA TYR A 275 -9.53 6.69 8.36
C TYR A 275 -10.28 7.02 7.06
N LYS A 276 -11.18 6.14 6.60
CA LYS A 276 -12.07 6.40 5.45
C LYS A 276 -12.93 7.64 5.68
N LYS A 277 -13.59 7.74 6.84
CA LYS A 277 -14.36 8.94 7.23
C LYS A 277 -13.50 10.19 7.26
N VAL A 278 -12.25 10.09 7.74
CA VAL A 278 -11.33 11.24 7.76
C VAL A 278 -11.00 11.68 6.33
N ILE A 279 -10.61 10.76 5.44
CA ILE A 279 -10.22 11.13 4.08
C ILE A 279 -11.40 11.56 3.21
N ASP A 280 -12.60 11.01 3.43
CA ASP A 280 -13.82 11.48 2.77
C ASP A 280 -14.12 12.93 3.18
N ARG A 281 -13.95 13.27 4.47
CA ARG A 281 -14.10 14.66 4.95
C ARG A 281 -13.04 15.58 4.37
N LEU A 282 -11.80 15.12 4.23
CA LEU A 282 -10.74 15.90 3.58
C LEU A 282 -11.12 16.27 2.15
N TYR A 283 -11.73 15.37 1.38
CA TYR A 283 -12.14 15.65 -0.01
C TYR A 283 -13.24 16.70 -0.11
N VAL A 284 -14.15 16.71 0.87
CA VAL A 284 -15.21 17.73 0.97
C VAL A 284 -14.64 19.09 1.41
N GLN A 285 -13.62 19.09 2.27
CA GLN A 285 -13.02 20.31 2.81
C GLN A 285 -11.99 20.95 1.87
N ALA A 286 -11.20 20.14 1.18
CA ALA A 286 -10.18 20.60 0.25
C ALA A 286 -10.81 21.30 -0.96
N GLU A 287 -10.02 22.13 -1.64
CA GLU A 287 -10.46 22.79 -2.87
C GLU A 287 -10.88 21.74 -3.91
N PRO A 288 -11.96 21.98 -4.68
CA PRO A 288 -12.36 21.10 -5.76
C PRO A 288 -11.19 20.85 -6.73
N PRO A 289 -11.04 19.64 -7.29
CA PRO A 289 -9.93 19.33 -8.21
C PRO A 289 -9.81 20.32 -9.39
N THR A 290 -10.93 20.87 -9.84
CA THR A 290 -10.99 21.88 -10.91
C THR A 290 -10.28 23.19 -10.56
N ASN A 291 -10.03 23.47 -9.27
CA ASN A 291 -9.31 24.66 -8.82
C ASN A 291 -7.80 24.40 -8.64
N THR A 292 -7.35 23.14 -8.70
CA THR A 292 -5.97 22.77 -8.36
C THR A 292 -4.95 23.50 -9.24
N GLU A 293 -5.10 23.46 -10.56
CA GLU A 293 -4.19 24.14 -11.49
C GLU A 293 -4.12 25.65 -11.23
N LYS A 294 -5.28 26.31 -11.03
CA LYS A 294 -5.35 27.73 -10.72
C LYS A 294 -4.59 28.08 -9.44
N LEU A 295 -4.72 27.26 -8.40
CA LEU A 295 -4.03 27.47 -7.13
C LEU A 295 -2.52 27.26 -7.26
N LEU A 296 -2.09 26.22 -7.99
CA LEU A 296 -0.67 25.97 -8.26
C LEU A 296 -0.04 27.14 -9.03
N ASN A 297 -0.70 27.63 -10.08
CA ASN A 297 -0.22 28.80 -10.84
C ASN A 297 -0.09 30.05 -9.97
N LYS A 298 -1.06 30.30 -9.07
CA LYS A 298 -0.98 31.41 -8.11
C LYS A 298 0.23 31.29 -7.17
N ILE A 299 0.55 30.07 -6.70
CA ILE A 299 1.73 29.85 -5.85
C ILE A 299 3.01 30.06 -6.67
N ILE A 300 3.06 29.58 -7.92
CA ILE A 300 4.18 29.76 -8.85
C ILE A 300 4.47 31.24 -9.12
N GLU A 301 3.45 32.08 -9.29
CA GLU A 301 3.61 33.52 -9.47
C GLU A 301 4.23 34.23 -8.26
N GLY A 302 4.07 33.66 -7.06
CA GLY A 302 4.61 34.20 -5.80
C GLY A 302 6.02 33.76 -5.44
N ILE A 303 6.63 32.83 -6.19
CA ILE A 303 7.99 32.30 -5.99
C ILE A 303 9.02 33.13 -6.76
#